data_AF-A0A7C4GK92-F1
#
_entry.id   AF-A0A7C4GK92-F1
#
_cell.length_a   1.000
_cell.length_b   1.000
_cell.length_c   1.000
_cell.angle_alpha   90.00
_cell.angle_beta   90.00
_cell.angle_gamma   90.00
#
_symmetry.space_group_name_H-M   'P 1'
#
loop_
_entity.id
_entity.type
_entity.pdbx_description
1 polymer ?
#
loop_
_entity_poly.entity_id
_entity_poly.type
_entity_poly.pdbx_seq_one_letter_code
_entity_poly.pdbx_strand_id
1 'polypeptide(L)' 'MEILIKGLRFLVTQDDDRRILRDKDILIKEGIIEKVGNLSESADEIIDGRDLVAIPG' A
#
# COMPACT_ATOMS: atom_id res chain seq x y z
N MET A 1 -14.72 6.32 3.30
CA MET A 1 -13.98 5.23 3.95
C MET A 1 -12.59 5.14 3.35
N GLU A 2 -11.59 5.37 4.17
CA GLU A 2 -10.17 5.30 3.81
C GLU A 2 -9.48 4.17 4.58
N ILE A 3 -8.66 3.38 3.89
CA ILE A 3 -7.85 2.30 4.46
C ILE A 3 -6.39 2.58 4.11
N LEU A 4 -5.51 2.54 5.09
CA LEU A 4 -4.06 2.66 4.91
C LEU A 4 -3.38 1.35 5.28
N ILE A 5 -2.79 0.68 4.30
CA ILE A 5 -1.87 -0.44 4.56
C ILE A 5 -0.48 0.15 4.72
N LYS A 6 0.09 0.06 5.92
CA LYS A 6 1.31 0.80 6.30
C LYS A 6 2.53 -0.11 6.43
N GLY A 7 3.61 0.27 5.78
CA GLY A 7 4.93 -0.30 5.94
C GLY A 7 5.09 -1.68 5.32
N LEU A 8 4.47 -1.97 4.18
CA LEU A 8 4.64 -3.25 3.50
C LEU A 8 6.12 -3.55 3.24
N ARG A 9 6.57 -4.72 3.69
CA ARG A 9 7.94 -5.17 3.43
C ARG A 9 8.21 -5.26 1.92
N PHE A 10 7.23 -5.78 1.17
CA PHE A 10 7.26 -5.80 -0.29
C PHE A 10 5.89 -5.48 -0.88
N LEU A 11 5.89 -4.68 -1.94
CA LEU A 11 4.74 -4.43 -2.80
C LEU A 11 5.10 -4.76 -4.25
N VAL A 12 4.47 -5.80 -4.79
CA VAL A 12 4.59 -6.21 -6.19
C VAL A 12 3.56 -5.43 -7.00
N THR A 13 3.98 -4.49 -7.85
CA THR A 13 3.01 -3.54 -8.45
C THR A 13 2.28 -4.08 -9.67
N GLN A 14 2.90 -5.01 -10.41
CA GLN A 14 2.47 -5.42 -11.76
C GLN A 14 2.27 -4.24 -12.73
N ASP A 15 2.93 -3.10 -12.49
CA ASP A 15 2.97 -2.00 -13.45
C ASP A 15 3.81 -2.37 -14.69
N ASP A 16 3.85 -1.45 -15.67
CA ASP A 16 4.54 -1.65 -16.95
C ASP A 16 6.04 -1.96 -16.77
N ASP A 17 6.65 -1.41 -15.71
CA ASP A 17 8.06 -1.59 -15.35
C ASP A 17 8.30 -2.82 -14.46
N ARG A 18 7.25 -3.55 -14.08
CA ARG A 18 7.30 -4.73 -13.19
C ARG A 18 8.02 -4.46 -11.87
N ARG A 19 7.80 -3.28 -11.29
CA ARG A 19 8.51 -2.87 -10.07
C ARG A 19 8.12 -3.70 -8.85
N ILE A 20 9.10 -3.94 -7.99
CA ILE A 20 8.91 -4.41 -6.62
C ILE A 20 9.38 -3.29 -5.70
N LEU A 21 8.45 -2.72 -4.94
CA LEU A 21 8.74 -1.65 -4.00
C LEU A 21 8.96 -2.23 -2.60
N ARG A 22 9.81 -1.57 -1.81
CA ARG A 22 10.12 -1.94 -0.42
C ARG A 22 9.71 -0.83 0.53
N ASP A 23 9.22 -1.23 1.70
CA ASP A 23 8.85 -0.36 2.81
C ASP A 23 7.90 0.75 2.36
N LYS A 24 6.81 0.35 1.68
CA LYS A 24 5.80 1.27 1.11
C LYS A 24 4.43 1.09 1.75
N ASP A 25 3.66 2.14 1.65
CA ASP A 25 2.28 2.22 2.07
C ASP A 25 1.35 2.22 0.84
N ILE A 26 0.10 1.78 1.05
CA ILE A 26 -0.99 1.89 0.08
C ILE A 26 -2.16 2.60 0.77
N LEU A 27 -2.57 3.74 0.21
CA LEU A 27 -3.81 4.40 0.60
C LEU A 27 -4.92 4.00 -0.37
N ILE A 28 -6.01 3.49 0.20
CA ILE A 28 -7.21 3.10 -0.52
C ILE A 28 -8.34 4.03 -0.08
N LYS A 29 -9.03 4.64 -1.04
CA LYS A 29 -10.17 5.53 -0.82
C LYS A 29 -11.35 5.06 -1.64
N GLU A 30 -12.49 4.81 -0.97
CA GLU A 30 -13.70 4.32 -1.63
C GLU A 30 -13.46 3.08 -2.52
N GLY A 31 -12.59 2.17 -2.08
CA GLY A 31 -12.25 0.94 -2.80
C GLY A 31 -11.25 1.10 -3.95
N ILE A 32 -10.70 2.30 -4.19
CA ILE A 32 -9.71 2.56 -5.23
C ILE A 32 -8.36 2.90 -4.61
N ILE A 33 -7.26 2.42 -5.21
CA ILE A 33 -5.90 2.83 -4.81
C ILE A 33 -5.73 4.31 -5.17
N GLU A 34 -5.65 5.15 -4.15
CA GLU A 34 -5.47 6.59 -4.29
C GLU A 34 -3.98 6.95 -4.39
N LYS A 35 -3.14 6.34 -3.53
CA LYS A 35 -1.68 6.58 -3.50
C LYS A 35 -0.89 5.34 -3.11
N VAL A 36 0.34 5.27 -3.61
CA VAL A 36 1.39 4.34 -3.18
C VAL A 36 2.65 5.14 -2.89
N GLY A 37 3.28 4.94 -1.73
CA GLY A 37 4.46 5.73 -1.35
C GLY A 37 4.85 5.60 0.12
N ASN A 38 5.62 6.56 0.62
CA ASN A 38 5.82 6.73 2.06
C ASN A 38 4.85 7.81 2.52
N LEU A 39 3.81 7.43 3.24
CA LEU A 39 2.66 8.29 3.51
C LEU A 39 2.65 8.74 4.97
N SER A 40 2.30 10.01 5.18
CA SER A 40 2.13 10.61 6.50
C SER A 40 0.66 10.73 6.91
N GLU A 41 -0.25 10.40 5.99
CA GLU A 41 -1.69 10.44 6.17
C GLU A 41 -2.17 9.45 7.24
N SER A 42 -3.28 9.81 7.89
CA SER A 42 -4.11 8.90 8.70
C SER A 42 -5.32 8.47 7.87
N ALA A 43 -5.84 7.27 8.14
CA ALA A 43 -7.04 6.73 7.51
C ALA A 43 -8.03 6.25 8.58
N ASP A 44 -9.27 5.95 8.17
CA ASP A 44 -10.29 5.40 9.08
C ASP A 44 -9.84 4.04 9.64
N GLU A 45 -9.17 3.24 8.80
CA GLU A 45 -8.57 1.96 9.15
C GLU A 45 -7.09 1.93 8.78
N ILE A 46 -6.26 1.37 9.67
CA ILE A 46 -4.83 1.18 9.43
C ILE A 46 -4.49 -0.29 9.60
N ILE A 47 -3.89 -0.87 8.56
CA ILE A 47 -3.40 -2.24 8.53
C ILE A 47 -1.87 -2.22 8.64
N ASP A 48 -1.31 -2.95 9.61
CA ASP A 48 0.14 -3.07 9.77
C ASP A 48 0.74 -4.10 8.79
N GLY A 49 1.56 -3.61 7.86
CA GLY A 49 2.16 -4.39 6.77
C GLY A 49 3.64 -4.75 6.97
N ARG A 50 4.27 -4.44 8.11
CA ARG A 50 5.74 -4.49 8.32
C ARG A 50 6.43 -5.82 7.99
N ASP A 51 5.71 -6.92 8.04
CA ASP A 51 6.21 -8.26 7.71
C ASP A 51 5.43 -8.94 6.57
N LEU A 52 4.62 -8.17 5.84
CA LEU A 52 3.73 -8.68 4.80
C LEU A 52 4.21 -8.30 3.39
N VAL A 53 3.77 -9.12 2.44
CA VAL A 53 3.88 -8.85 1.00
C VAL A 53 2.50 -8.56 0.46
N ALA A 54 2.36 -7.47 -0.29
CA ALA A 54 1.15 -7.18 -1.07
C ALA A 54 1.40 -7.44 -2.55
N ILE A 55 0.42 -8.08 -3.19
CA ILE A 55 0.37 -8.39 -4.62
C ILE A 55 -1.06 -8.09 -5.08
N PRO A 56 -1.29 -7.57 -6.30
CA PRO A 56 -2.61 -7.52 -6.90
C PRO A 56 -3.31 -8.87 -6.79
N GLY A 57 -4.58 -8.84 -6.36
CA GLY A 57 -5.46 -10.01 -6.28
C GLY A 57 -5.94 -10.49 -7.64
#